data_AF-A0A6V7GU98-F1
#
_entry.id   AF-A0A6V7GU98-F1
#
_cell.length_a   1.000
_cell.length_b   1.000
_cell.length_c   1.000
_cell.angle_alpha   90.00
_cell.angle_beta   90.00
_cell.angle_gamma   90.00
#
_symmetry.space_group_name_H-M   'P 1'
#
loop_
_entity.id
_entity.type
_entity.pdbx_description
1 polymer ?
#
loop_
_entity_poly.entity_id
_entity_poly.type
_entity_poly.pdbx_seq_one_letter_code
_entity_poly.pdbx_strand_id
1 'polypeptide(L)'
;RVLICNLLGLANDNIFYENLKRKLAEMLNSEESVKTIEDLGLLEEDLVLKLNTPLDTLTHYLSKKLCYDKNERDLVILRHDIGILWPDNRRENRGINLVLYGEPRGYSAMARTVGYPTAIAVKMILDDEIQQRGVVLPFTPDIYRPILNRLKAEGIEFFETSTWV
;
A
#
# COMPACT_ATOMS: atom_id res chain seq x y z
N ARG A 1 18.60 -11.95 15.21
CA ARG A 1 19.66 -12.94 14.88
C ARG A 1 19.25 -14.43 14.95
N VAL A 2 18.82 -14.96 16.10
CA VAL A 2 18.56 -16.42 16.29
C VAL A 2 17.52 -16.97 15.29
N LEU A 3 16.45 -16.21 15.01
CA LEU A 3 15.45 -16.58 14.01
C LEU A 3 16.07 -16.83 12.62
N ILE A 4 16.97 -15.96 12.17
CA ILE A 4 17.65 -16.09 10.87
C ILE A 4 18.59 -17.29 10.86
N CYS A 5 19.31 -17.54 11.97
CA CYS A 5 20.15 -18.73 12.09
C CYS A 5 19.33 -20.03 11.98
N ASN A 6 18.16 -20.08 12.63
CA ASN A 6 17.24 -21.21 12.54
C ASN A 6 16.69 -21.40 11.12
N LEU A 7 16.31 -20.32 10.43
CA LEU A 7 15.83 -20.38 9.04
C LEU A 7 16.91 -20.85 8.05
N LEU A 8 18.18 -20.59 8.35
CA LEU A 8 19.34 -21.06 7.58
C LEU A 8 19.78 -22.50 7.94
N GLY A 9 19.05 -23.18 8.83
CA GLY A 9 19.41 -24.52 9.30
C GLY A 9 20.72 -24.56 10.11
N LEU A 10 21.13 -23.44 10.70
CA LEU A 10 22.33 -23.35 11.51
C LEU A 10 22.02 -23.80 12.94
N ALA A 11 22.72 -24.85 13.39
CA ALA A 11 22.50 -25.45 14.70
C ALA A 11 22.94 -24.55 15.88
N ASN A 12 23.82 -23.58 15.63
CA ASN A 12 24.35 -22.66 16.65
C ASN A 12 24.12 -21.20 16.24
N ASP A 13 23.63 -20.40 17.18
CA ASP A 13 23.51 -18.95 17.12
C ASP A 13 24.86 -18.22 17.29
N ASN A 14 25.89 -18.92 17.77
CA ASN A 14 27.29 -18.45 17.89
C ASN A 14 28.06 -18.34 16.56
N ILE A 15 27.40 -18.26 15.41
CA ILE A 15 28.07 -18.04 14.12
C ILE A 15 28.63 -16.61 14.07
N PHE A 16 29.88 -16.43 13.65
CA PHE A 16 30.42 -15.08 13.41
C PHE A 16 29.57 -14.30 12.41
N TYR A 17 29.38 -13.01 12.67
CA TYR A 17 28.50 -12.14 11.88
C TYR A 17 28.82 -12.16 10.38
N GLU A 18 30.11 -12.10 10.01
CA GLU A 18 30.56 -12.19 8.62
C GLU A 18 30.26 -13.55 7.96
N ASN A 19 30.35 -14.64 8.73
CA ASN A 19 30.01 -15.97 8.22
C ASN A 19 28.49 -16.11 8.00
N LEU A 20 27.68 -15.46 8.84
CA LEU A 20 26.22 -15.39 8.67
C LEU A 20 25.87 -14.61 7.41
N LYS A 21 26.49 -13.45 7.20
CA LYS A 21 26.35 -12.65 5.98
C LYS A 21 26.72 -13.44 4.72
N ARG A 22 27.87 -14.12 4.73
CA ARG A 22 28.30 -14.94 3.58
C ARG A 22 27.28 -16.03 3.26
N LYS A 23 26.76 -16.73 4.27
CA LYS A 23 25.72 -17.75 4.08
C LYS A 23 24.42 -17.16 3.53
N LEU A 24 24.04 -15.96 3.98
CA LEU A 24 22.88 -15.25 3.43
C LEU A 24 23.13 -14.86 1.97
N ALA A 25 24.33 -14.38 1.63
CA ALA A 25 24.71 -14.04 0.26
C ALA A 25 24.65 -15.27 -0.66
N GLU A 26 25.15 -16.42 -0.18
CA GLU A 26 25.08 -17.70 -0.90
C GLU A 26 23.62 -18.14 -1.14
N MET A 27 22.74 -18.01 -0.14
CA MET A 27 21.33 -18.38 -0.26
C MET A 27 20.52 -17.44 -1.16
N LEU A 28 20.75 -16.13 -1.04
CA LEU A 28 19.97 -15.10 -1.73
C LEU A 28 20.52 -14.78 -3.12
N ASN A 29 21.76 -15.19 -3.40
CA ASN A 29 22.49 -14.86 -4.62
C ASN A 29 22.47 -13.34 -4.95
N SER A 30 22.48 -12.50 -3.91
CA SER A 30 22.37 -11.05 -4.01
C SER A 30 22.94 -10.37 -2.76
N GLU A 31 24.01 -9.60 -2.92
CA GLU A 31 24.57 -8.77 -1.85
C GLU A 31 23.61 -7.65 -1.41
N GLU A 32 22.81 -7.13 -2.34
CA GLU A 32 21.80 -6.10 -2.06
C GLU A 32 20.70 -6.62 -1.13
N SER A 33 20.25 -7.86 -1.33
CA SER A 33 19.27 -8.49 -0.45
C SER A 33 19.84 -8.73 0.95
N VAL A 34 21.11 -9.10 1.06
CA VAL A 34 21.79 -9.25 2.36
C VAL A 34 21.87 -7.90 3.08
N LYS A 35 22.26 -6.85 2.36
CA LYS A 35 22.29 -5.49 2.90
C LYS A 35 20.90 -5.04 3.38
N THR A 36 19.84 -5.34 2.62
CA THR A 36 18.47 -5.03 3.04
C THR A 36 18.09 -5.73 4.34
N ILE A 37 18.45 -7.01 4.51
CA ILE A 37 18.21 -7.76 5.75
C ILE A 37 18.97 -7.15 6.94
N GLU A 38 20.20 -6.67 6.69
CA GLU A 38 21.02 -5.97 7.67
C GLU A 38 20.43 -4.60 8.03
N ASP A 39 20.04 -3.79 7.06
CA ASP A 39 19.44 -2.46 7.25
C ASP A 39 18.09 -2.58 8.00
N LEU A 40 17.35 -3.66 7.78
CA LEU A 40 16.16 -4.01 8.56
C LEU A 40 16.50 -4.50 9.98
N GLY A 41 17.77 -4.66 10.36
CA GLY A 41 18.24 -5.10 11.68
C GLY A 41 17.91 -6.54 12.04
N LEU A 42 17.60 -7.39 11.05
CA LEU A 42 17.21 -8.78 11.32
C LEU A 42 18.40 -9.65 11.84
N LEU A 43 19.62 -9.15 11.61
CA LEU A 43 20.86 -9.78 12.06
C LEU A 43 21.32 -9.30 13.44
N GLU A 44 20.68 -8.26 13.99
CA GLU A 44 20.97 -7.70 15.31
C GLU A 44 20.50 -8.65 16.42
N GLU A 45 20.99 -8.42 17.65
CA GLU A 45 20.68 -9.23 18.84
C GLU A 45 19.46 -8.73 19.60
N ASP A 46 18.74 -7.77 19.03
CA ASP A 46 17.51 -7.23 19.60
C ASP A 46 16.49 -8.33 19.89
N LEU A 47 15.85 -8.22 21.05
CA LEU A 47 14.79 -9.13 21.45
C LEU A 47 13.55 -8.86 20.59
N VAL A 48 13.03 -9.93 19.97
CA VAL A 48 11.79 -9.89 19.19
C VAL A 48 10.66 -10.58 19.94
N LEU A 49 9.44 -10.06 19.81
CA LEU A 49 8.25 -10.72 20.34
C LEU A 49 7.94 -11.95 19.47
N LYS A 50 8.12 -13.16 20.02
CA LYS A 50 7.75 -14.39 19.34
C LYS A 50 6.23 -14.53 19.28
N LEU A 51 5.68 -14.58 18.07
CA LEU A 51 4.27 -14.81 17.79
C LEU A 51 4.02 -16.23 17.24
N ASN A 52 2.79 -16.51 16.82
CA ASN A 52 2.33 -17.85 16.42
C ASN A 52 3.19 -18.47 15.31
N THR A 53 3.56 -17.66 14.31
CA THR A 53 4.41 -18.08 13.20
C THR A 53 5.65 -17.17 13.06
N PRO A 54 6.71 -17.64 12.37
CA PRO A 54 7.84 -16.78 11.98
C PRO A 54 7.39 -15.55 11.17
N LEU A 55 6.37 -15.72 10.31
CA LEU A 55 5.80 -14.63 9.53
C LEU A 55 5.13 -13.60 10.43
N ASP A 56 4.28 -14.02 11.37
CA ASP A 56 3.64 -13.08 12.31
C ASP A 56 4.68 -12.31 13.11
N THR A 57 5.72 -13.00 13.59
CA THR A 57 6.85 -12.40 14.32
C THR A 57 7.54 -11.34 13.49
N LEU A 58 7.83 -11.65 12.22
CA LEU A 58 8.46 -10.72 11.28
C LEU A 58 7.54 -9.53 10.97
N THR A 59 6.27 -9.77 10.68
CA THR A 59 5.28 -8.71 10.42
C THR A 59 5.15 -7.77 11.61
N HIS A 60 5.10 -8.31 12.83
CA HIS A 60 5.05 -7.49 14.04
C HIS A 60 6.32 -6.65 14.22
N TYR A 61 7.50 -7.26 14.03
CA TYR A 61 8.77 -6.54 14.10
C TYR A 61 8.83 -5.40 13.07
N LEU A 62 8.55 -5.69 11.80
CA LEU A 62 8.56 -4.69 10.73
C LEU A 62 7.51 -3.61 10.90
N SER A 63 6.32 -3.93 11.44
CA SER A 63 5.27 -2.94 11.70
C SER A 63 5.69 -1.86 12.69
N LYS A 64 6.62 -2.16 13.59
CA LYS A 64 7.19 -1.19 14.54
C LYS A 64 8.40 -0.45 13.98
N LYS A 65 9.19 -1.13 13.13
CA LYS A 65 10.43 -0.56 12.57
C LYS A 65 10.18 0.34 11.36
N LEU A 66 9.17 0.04 10.56
CA LEU A 66 8.80 0.74 9.32
C LEU A 66 7.48 1.51 9.46
N CYS A 67 7.09 1.88 10.68
CA CYS A 67 5.92 2.73 10.88
C CYS A 67 6.26 4.18 10.53
N TYR A 68 5.24 4.95 10.14
CA TYR A 68 5.37 6.38 9.94
C TYR A 68 5.77 7.11 11.23
N ASP A 69 6.77 7.97 11.13
CA ASP A 69 7.14 8.92 12.17
C ASP A 69 6.20 10.14 12.20
N LYS A 70 6.22 10.89 13.32
CA LYS A 70 5.27 11.99 13.63
C LYS A 70 5.11 13.08 12.55
N ASN A 71 6.08 13.26 11.65
CA ASN A 71 6.05 14.29 10.61
C ASN A 71 6.18 13.71 9.19
N GLU A 72 6.14 12.39 9.05
CA GLU A 72 6.13 11.76 7.73
C GLU A 72 4.75 11.81 7.10
N ARG A 73 4.71 11.58 5.78
CA ARG A 73 3.48 11.57 4.99
C ARG A 73 3.42 10.30 4.17
N ASP A 74 2.25 9.71 4.09
CA ASP A 74 1.96 8.69 3.10
C ASP A 74 1.60 9.32 1.75
N LEU A 75 1.54 8.47 0.73
CA LEU A 75 1.21 8.84 -0.63
C LEU A 75 0.34 7.75 -1.25
N VAL A 76 -0.76 8.16 -1.88
CA VAL A 76 -1.58 7.30 -2.74
C VAL A 76 -1.40 7.76 -4.18
N ILE A 77 -1.02 6.82 -5.04
CA ILE A 77 -0.97 7.00 -6.49
C ILE A 77 -1.91 5.98 -7.12
N LEU A 78 -2.83 6.45 -7.95
CA LEU A 78 -3.70 5.61 -8.77
C LEU A 78 -3.64 6.11 -10.21
N ARG A 79 -3.38 5.20 -11.14
CA ARG A 79 -3.38 5.50 -12.58
C ARG A 79 -4.18 4.44 -13.32
N HIS A 80 -5.18 4.91 -14.07
CA HIS A 80 -5.78 4.11 -15.13
C HIS A 80 -5.11 4.50 -16.45
N ASP A 81 -4.81 3.51 -17.27
CA ASP A 81 -4.33 3.70 -18.65
C ASP A 81 -5.35 3.06 -19.59
N ILE A 82 -6.00 3.88 -20.42
CA ILE A 82 -7.17 3.50 -21.20
C ILE A 82 -6.87 3.76 -22.68
N GLY A 83 -6.79 2.69 -23.46
CA GLY A 83 -6.77 2.77 -24.93
C GLY A 83 -8.19 2.88 -25.48
N ILE A 84 -8.46 3.94 -26.25
CA ILE A 84 -9.76 4.24 -26.84
C ILE A 84 -9.64 4.16 -28.36
N LEU A 85 -10.49 3.33 -28.98
CA LEU A 85 -10.72 3.33 -30.43
C LEU A 85 -12.02 4.07 -30.70
N TRP A 86 -11.91 5.22 -31.37
CA TRP A 86 -13.06 6.05 -31.72
C TRP A 86 -13.74 5.52 -33.00
N PRO A 87 -15.04 5.84 -33.23
CA PRO A 87 -15.77 5.40 -34.42
C PRO A 87 -15.16 5.83 -35.76
N ASP A 88 -14.33 6.89 -35.75
CA ASP A 88 -13.59 7.39 -36.90
C ASP A 88 -12.20 6.74 -37.07
N ASN A 89 -11.94 5.63 -36.36
CA ASN A 89 -10.68 4.89 -36.29
C ASN A 89 -9.51 5.63 -35.65
N ARG A 90 -9.70 6.83 -35.07
CA ARG A 90 -8.63 7.47 -34.29
C ARG A 90 -8.39 6.71 -33.00
N ARG A 91 -7.12 6.68 -32.57
CA ARG A 91 -6.69 6.08 -31.32
C ARG A 91 -6.31 7.15 -30.32
N GLU A 92 -6.76 6.99 -29.10
CA GLU A 92 -6.39 7.84 -27.97
C GLU A 92 -5.92 6.97 -26.82
N ASN A 93 -4.79 7.31 -26.22
CA ASN A 93 -4.37 6.80 -24.93
C ASN A 93 -4.75 7.84 -23.87
N ARG A 94 -5.68 7.49 -22.99
CA ARG A 94 -6.15 8.35 -21.91
C ARG A 94 -5.67 7.83 -20.56
N GLY A 95 -5.01 8.70 -19.81
CA GLY A 95 -4.62 8.47 -18.43
C GLY A 95 -5.60 9.14 -17.47
N ILE A 96 -6.05 8.42 -16.44
CA ILE A 96 -6.80 8.98 -15.31
C ILE A 96 -5.94 8.80 -14.06
N ASN A 97 -5.45 9.91 -13.51
CA ASN A 97 -4.41 9.90 -12.49
C ASN A 97 -4.90 10.57 -11.20
N LEU A 98 -4.59 9.96 -10.06
CA LEU A 98 -4.82 10.51 -8.73
C LEU A 98 -3.50 10.45 -7.96
N VAL A 99 -3.10 11.58 -7.41
CA VAL A 99 -1.91 11.70 -6.55
C VAL A 99 -2.33 12.44 -5.29
N LEU A 100 -2.30 11.77 -4.15
CA LEU A 100 -2.70 12.34 -2.86
C LEU A 100 -1.63 12.10 -1.81
N TYR A 101 -1.26 13.16 -1.12
CA TYR A 101 -0.37 13.12 0.03
C TYR A 101 -1.17 13.16 1.32
N GLY A 102 -0.73 12.42 2.34
CA GLY A 102 -1.26 12.55 3.68
C GLY A 102 -0.95 13.91 4.31
N GLU A 103 -1.76 14.29 5.28
CA GLU A 103 -1.56 15.52 6.04
C GLU A 103 -0.84 15.20 7.36
N PRO A 104 0.36 15.74 7.65
CA PRO A 104 1.14 15.38 8.84
C PRO A 104 0.42 15.58 10.19
N ARG A 105 -0.55 16.51 10.23
CA ARG A 105 -1.38 16.80 11.41
C ARG A 105 -2.86 16.50 11.18
N GLY A 106 -3.16 15.72 10.15
CA GLY A 106 -4.51 15.35 9.72
C GLY A 106 -4.60 13.87 9.42
N TYR A 107 -5.40 13.52 8.43
CA TYR A 107 -5.54 12.15 7.98
C TYR A 107 -4.50 11.80 6.92
N SER A 108 -4.04 10.55 6.93
CA SER A 108 -3.22 9.98 5.87
C SER A 108 -4.01 9.95 4.55
N ALA A 109 -3.32 9.98 3.40
CA ALA A 109 -3.94 9.83 2.09
C ALA A 109 -4.75 8.52 2.05
N MET A 110 -4.18 7.42 2.55
CA MET A 110 -4.85 6.12 2.65
C MET A 110 -6.16 6.22 3.45
N ALA A 111 -6.13 6.82 4.64
CA ALA A 111 -7.31 6.94 5.50
C ALA A 111 -8.42 7.77 4.82
N ARG A 112 -8.05 8.86 4.13
CA ARG A 112 -9.00 9.68 3.37
C ARG A 112 -9.60 8.92 2.20
N THR A 113 -8.76 8.27 1.38
CA THR A 113 -9.21 7.57 0.16
C THR A 113 -10.02 6.31 0.44
N VAL A 114 -9.95 5.75 1.65
CA VAL A 114 -10.77 4.61 2.07
C VAL A 114 -12.00 5.08 2.85
N GLY A 115 -11.81 5.93 3.86
CA GLY A 115 -12.86 6.33 4.78
C GLY A 115 -13.90 7.27 4.16
N TYR A 116 -13.49 8.23 3.34
CA TYR A 116 -14.41 9.22 2.79
C TYR A 116 -15.43 8.62 1.82
N PRO A 117 -15.05 7.76 0.86
CA PRO A 117 -16.03 7.08 0.01
C PRO A 117 -17.06 6.29 0.83
N THR A 118 -16.63 5.59 1.88
CA THR A 118 -17.53 4.85 2.78
C THR A 118 -18.47 5.79 3.52
N ALA A 119 -17.97 6.86 4.13
CA ALA A 119 -18.78 7.84 4.86
C ALA A 119 -19.82 8.53 3.96
N ILE A 120 -19.42 8.89 2.73
CA ILE A 120 -20.31 9.47 1.74
C ILE A 120 -21.41 8.49 1.34
N ALA A 121 -21.06 7.23 1.06
CA ALA A 121 -22.05 6.20 0.71
C ALA A 121 -23.03 5.93 1.85
N VAL A 122 -22.55 5.86 3.10
CA VAL A 122 -23.41 5.74 4.29
C VAL A 122 -24.40 6.91 4.35
N LYS A 123 -23.93 8.14 4.16
CA LYS A 123 -24.80 9.33 4.14
C LYS A 123 -25.84 9.24 3.02
N MET A 124 -25.45 8.84 1.81
CA MET A 124 -26.37 8.68 0.68
C MET A 124 -27.45 7.61 0.94
N ILE A 125 -27.13 6.55 1.68
CA ILE A 125 -28.12 5.53 2.09
C ILE A 125 -29.09 6.12 3.11
N LEU A 126 -28.59 6.87 4.10
CA LEU A 126 -29.41 7.50 5.15
C LEU A 126 -30.33 8.59 4.59
N ASP A 127 -29.87 9.30 3.56
CA ASP A 127 -30.61 10.37 2.88
C ASP A 127 -31.55 9.82 1.77
N ASP A 128 -31.74 8.49 1.68
CA ASP A 128 -32.56 7.80 0.66
C ASP A 128 -32.15 8.08 -0.81
N GLU A 129 -30.90 8.50 -1.04
CA GLU A 129 -30.34 8.67 -2.39
C GLU A 129 -29.98 7.33 -3.05
N ILE A 130 -29.54 6.35 -2.26
CA ILE A 130 -29.29 4.97 -2.72
C ILE A 130 -30.44 4.08 -2.26
N GLN A 131 -31.38 3.80 -3.16
CA GLN A 131 -32.59 3.05 -2.85
C GLN A 131 -32.51 1.56 -3.23
N GLN A 132 -31.53 1.18 -4.06
CA GLN A 132 -31.35 -0.19 -4.50
C GLN A 132 -31.06 -1.10 -3.28
N ARG A 133 -31.81 -2.20 -3.18
CA ARG A 133 -31.67 -3.19 -2.09
C ARG A 133 -30.81 -4.38 -2.55
N GLY A 134 -30.21 -5.07 -1.60
CA GLY A 134 -29.35 -6.23 -1.83
C GLY A 134 -27.86 -5.91 -1.70
N VAL A 135 -27.01 -6.74 -2.30
CA VAL A 135 -25.56 -6.50 -2.38
C VAL A 135 -25.29 -5.59 -3.57
N VAL A 136 -25.13 -4.29 -3.30
CA VAL A 136 -24.98 -3.25 -4.32
C VAL A 136 -23.52 -2.80 -4.38
N LEU A 137 -22.99 -2.67 -5.61
CA LEU A 137 -21.65 -2.18 -5.90
C LEU A 137 -21.74 -0.80 -6.59
N PRO A 138 -20.74 0.08 -6.44
CA PRO A 138 -20.76 1.44 -6.97
C PRO A 138 -20.42 1.49 -8.48
N PHE A 139 -21.09 0.68 -9.29
CA PHE A 139 -20.84 0.58 -10.74
C PHE A 139 -21.84 1.38 -11.59
N THR A 140 -22.95 1.81 -11.00
CA THR A 140 -23.97 2.57 -11.70
C THR A 140 -23.73 4.08 -11.55
N PRO A 141 -23.99 4.89 -12.61
CA PRO A 141 -23.74 6.33 -12.60
C PRO A 141 -24.45 7.10 -11.49
N ASP A 142 -25.63 6.66 -11.08
CA ASP A 142 -26.40 7.22 -9.97
C ASP A 142 -25.71 7.05 -8.62
N ILE A 143 -24.82 6.07 -8.47
CA ILE A 143 -24.04 5.84 -7.24
C ILE A 143 -22.66 6.50 -7.35
N TYR A 144 -21.87 6.17 -8.38
CA TYR A 144 -20.48 6.63 -8.39
C TYR A 144 -20.33 8.12 -8.69
N ARG A 145 -21.22 8.74 -9.48
CA ARG A 145 -21.08 10.17 -9.82
C ARG A 145 -21.28 11.08 -8.61
N PRO A 146 -22.33 10.91 -7.78
CA PRO A 146 -22.45 11.70 -6.55
C PRO A 146 -21.28 11.49 -5.59
N ILE A 147 -20.79 10.25 -5.47
CA ILE A 147 -19.61 9.94 -4.63
C ILE A 147 -18.39 10.70 -5.13
N LEU A 148 -18.05 10.61 -6.42
CA LEU A 148 -16.90 11.33 -7.00
C LEU A 148 -17.03 12.85 -6.84
N ASN A 149 -18.23 13.40 -7.02
CA ASN A 149 -18.47 14.84 -6.84
C ASN A 149 -18.26 15.29 -5.39
N ARG A 150 -18.70 14.49 -4.41
CA ARG A 150 -18.50 14.78 -2.98
C ARG A 150 -17.03 14.58 -2.57
N LEU A 151 -16.35 13.57 -3.10
CA LEU A 151 -14.91 13.36 -2.89
C LEU A 151 -14.08 14.55 -3.40
N LYS A 152 -14.45 15.15 -4.53
CA LYS A 152 -13.81 16.35 -5.05
C LYS A 152 -13.91 17.53 -4.07
N ALA A 153 -15.05 17.70 -3.38
CA ALA A 153 -15.20 18.73 -2.35
C ALA A 153 -14.28 18.49 -1.13
N GLU A 154 -13.93 17.23 -0.87
CA GLU A 154 -12.95 16.81 0.15
C GLU A 154 -11.49 16.83 -0.34
N GLY A 155 -11.23 17.42 -1.51
CA GLY A 155 -9.89 17.51 -2.10
C GLY A 155 -9.35 16.20 -2.67
N ILE A 156 -10.21 15.20 -2.90
CA ILE A 156 -9.87 13.93 -3.57
C ILE A 156 -10.33 14.06 -5.03
N GLU A 157 -9.43 14.53 -5.89
CA GLU A 157 -9.71 14.77 -7.31
C GLU A 157 -8.65 14.13 -8.20
N PHE A 158 -9.10 13.46 -9.26
CA PHE A 158 -8.23 12.93 -10.30
C PHE A 158 -8.07 13.94 -11.43
N PHE A 159 -7.00 13.80 -12.21
CA PHE A 159 -6.78 14.56 -13.45
C PHE A 159 -6.60 13.63 -14.64
N GLU A 160 -6.96 14.12 -15.82
CA GLU A 160 -6.90 13.36 -17.06
C GLU A 160 -5.74 13.83 -17.95
N THR A 161 -5.18 12.90 -18.71
CA THR A 161 -4.17 13.18 -19.75
C THR A 161 -4.56 12.42 -21.01
N SER A 162 -4.46 13.04 -22.19
CA SER A 162 -4.81 12.40 -23.47
C SER A 162 -3.68 12.54 -24.48
N THR A 163 -3.31 11.41 -25.09
CA THR A 163 -2.33 11.33 -26.18
C THR A 163 -2.97 10.65 -27.38
N TRP A 164 -3.02 11.34 -28.51
CA TRP A 164 -3.55 10.78 -29.77
C TRP A 164 -2.45 10.00 -30.50
N VAL A 165 -2.81 8.84 -31.04
CA VAL A 165 -1.91 7.93 -31.78
C VAL A 165 -2.34 7.86 -33.24
#